data_AF-A0A848X197-F1
#
_entry.id   AF-A0A848X197-F1
#
_cell.length_a   1.000
_cell.length_b   1.000
_cell.length_c   1.000
_cell.angle_alpha   90.00
_cell.angle_beta   90.00
_cell.angle_gamma   90.00
#
_symmetry.space_group_name_H-M   'P 1'
#
loop_
_entity.id
_entity.type
_entity.pdbx_description
1 polymer ?
#
loop_
_entity_poly.entity_id
_entity_poly.type
_entity_poly.pdbx_seq_one_letter_code
_entity_poly.pdbx_strand_id
1 'polypeptide(L)'
;MKKSAALVLGLIVAQISTAGDWQMWRYDSGRGGASPHALPGGELQLQWSIQLPEPAPAWPVTQAKLQFDLQAEPVVMDERIFVPS
;
A
#
# COMPACT_ATOMS: atom_id res chain seq x y z
N MET A 1 9.70 53.59 -17.76
CA MET A 1 10.92 52.78 -17.92
C MET A 1 10.81 51.54 -17.05
N LYS A 2 10.93 50.37 -17.69
CA LYS A 2 11.13 48.98 -17.20
C LYS A 2 11.64 48.94 -15.75
N LYS A 3 11.09 48.11 -14.85
CA LYS A 3 11.26 46.65 -14.82
C LYS A 3 10.12 45.96 -14.07
N SER A 4 9.56 44.94 -14.69
CA SER A 4 8.65 43.95 -14.10
C SER A 4 9.29 43.29 -12.87
N ALA A 5 8.59 43.30 -11.74
CA ALA A 5 8.92 42.46 -10.59
C ALA A 5 7.85 41.37 -10.50
N ALA A 6 8.23 40.22 -11.06
CA ALA A 6 7.70 38.88 -10.88
C ALA A 6 6.34 38.74 -10.15
N LEU A 7 5.35 38.32 -10.93
CA LEU A 7 4.19 37.54 -10.50
C LEU A 7 4.68 36.39 -9.60
N VAL A 8 4.63 36.56 -8.28
CA VAL A 8 4.75 35.43 -7.33
C VAL A 8 3.42 34.72 -7.38
N LEU A 9 3.23 33.92 -8.43
CA LEU A 9 2.17 32.93 -8.51
C LEU A 9 2.47 31.91 -7.42
N GLY A 10 1.88 32.09 -6.24
CA GLY A 10 1.99 31.18 -5.12
C GLY A 10 1.43 29.84 -5.52
N LEU A 11 2.33 28.95 -5.95
CA LEU A 11 2.02 27.55 -6.19
C LEU A 11 1.82 26.92 -4.80
N ILE A 12 0.58 26.94 -4.31
CA ILE A 12 0.16 26.04 -3.24
C ILE A 12 0.23 24.65 -3.85
N VAL A 13 1.40 24.02 -3.79
CA VAL A 13 1.52 22.58 -3.99
C VAL A 13 0.84 21.99 -2.77
N ALA A 14 -0.43 21.66 -2.89
CA ALA A 14 -1.04 20.71 -1.97
C ALA A 14 -0.14 19.47 -2.04
N GLN A 15 0.56 19.17 -0.94
CA GLN A 15 1.23 17.90 -0.81
C GLN A 15 0.13 16.85 -0.74
N ILE A 16 -0.33 16.40 -1.91
CA ILE A 16 -1.04 15.14 -2.00
C ILE A 16 0.03 14.14 -1.61
N SER A 17 -0.05 13.65 -0.37
CA SER A 17 0.63 12.43 0.01
C SER A 17 0.05 11.34 -0.87
N THR A 18 0.66 11.10 -2.02
CA THR A 18 0.36 9.91 -2.82
C THR A 18 0.91 8.75 -2.00
N ALA A 19 0.06 8.07 -1.24
CA ALA A 19 0.41 6.76 -0.76
C ALA A 19 0.65 5.92 -2.02
N GLY A 20 1.90 5.49 -2.23
CA GLY A 20 2.21 4.67 -3.39
C GLY A 20 1.45 3.34 -3.32
N ASP A 21 0.99 2.88 -4.47
CA ASP A 21 0.32 1.59 -4.62
C ASP A 21 1.20 0.43 -4.11
N TRP A 22 0.56 -0.68 -3.75
CA TRP A 22 1.17 -1.98 -3.46
C TRP A 22 0.69 -2.98 -4.50
N GLN A 23 1.16 -2.84 -5.74
CA GLN A 23 0.48 -3.46 -6.90
C GLN A 23 0.69 -4.98 -7.02
N MET A 24 1.61 -5.55 -6.24
CA MET A 24 1.94 -6.98 -6.34
C MET A 24 2.38 -7.58 -5.01
N TRP A 25 2.46 -8.91 -4.97
CA TRP A 25 3.01 -9.64 -3.83
C TRP A 25 4.41 -9.12 -3.49
N ARG A 26 4.54 -8.66 -2.24
CA ARG A 26 5.76 -8.07 -1.65
C ARG A 26 6.23 -6.76 -2.30
N TYR A 27 5.28 -5.89 -2.63
CA TYR A 27 5.44 -4.49 -3.06
C TYR A 27 5.96 -4.30 -4.48
N ASP A 28 7.18 -4.76 -4.76
CA ASP A 28 7.89 -4.49 -6.01
C ASP A 28 8.44 -5.77 -6.66
N SER A 29 9.10 -5.61 -7.83
CA SER A 29 9.72 -6.71 -8.56
C SER A 29 10.83 -7.42 -7.78
N GLY A 30 11.44 -6.75 -6.79
CA GLY A 30 12.43 -7.34 -5.89
C GLY A 30 11.80 -8.20 -4.79
N ARG A 31 10.48 -8.12 -4.62
CA ARG A 31 9.71 -8.83 -3.59
C ARG A 31 10.26 -8.55 -2.19
N GLY A 32 10.65 -7.31 -1.91
CA GLY A 32 11.22 -6.91 -0.62
C GLY A 32 10.21 -6.99 0.52
N GLY A 33 8.93 -6.68 0.24
CA GLY A 33 7.89 -6.56 1.27
C GLY A 33 8.02 -5.29 2.11
N ALA A 34 8.66 -4.25 1.57
CA ALA A 34 8.81 -2.96 2.22
C ALA A 34 8.42 -1.85 1.24
N SER A 35 7.71 -0.84 1.74
CA SER A 35 7.46 0.38 0.98
C SER A 35 8.51 1.45 1.31
N PRO A 36 8.80 2.40 0.40
CA PRO A 36 9.68 3.53 0.68
C PRO A 36 9.02 4.61 1.56
N HIS A 37 7.72 4.47 1.87
CA HIS A 37 6.97 5.45 2.64
C HIS A 37 7.20 5.24 4.14
N ALA A 38 7.49 6.33 4.84
CA ALA A 38 7.56 6.32 6.30
C ALA A 38 6.16 6.15 6.90
N LEU A 39 6.09 5.55 8.09
CA LEU A 39 4.88 5.56 8.89
C LEU A 39 4.53 7.00 9.32
N PRO A 40 3.24 7.33 9.49
CA PRO A 40 2.83 8.59 10.09
C PRO A 40 3.50 8.79 11.46
N GLY A 41 3.95 10.01 11.76
CA GLY A 41 4.65 10.31 13.01
C GLY A 41 3.78 10.35 14.28
N GLY A 42 2.50 9.97 14.18
CA GLY A 42 1.55 9.94 15.30
C GLY A 42 1.21 8.52 15.75
N GLU A 43 0.23 8.39 16.64
CA GLU A 43 -0.27 7.08 17.07
C GLU A 43 -1.07 6.41 15.95
N LEU A 44 -0.74 5.15 15.67
CA LEU A 44 -1.51 4.32 14.75
C LEU A 44 -2.79 3.83 15.45
N GLN A 45 -3.93 4.08 14.82
CA GLN A 45 -5.24 3.66 15.31
C GLN A 45 -5.90 2.76 14.27
N LEU A 46 -6.63 1.73 14.72
CA LEU A 46 -7.41 0.87 13.83
C LEU A 46 -8.46 1.70 13.08
N GLN A 47 -8.42 1.66 11.75
CA GLN A 47 -9.38 2.40 10.91
C GLN A 47 -10.62 1.58 10.57
N TRP A 48 -10.42 0.31 10.23
CA TRP A 48 -11.49 -0.63 9.88
C TRP A 48 -10.95 -2.06 9.94
N SER A 49 -11.87 -3.02 9.97
CA SER A 49 -11.56 -4.44 9.82
C SER A 49 -12.59 -5.09 8.88
N ILE A 50 -12.14 -6.13 8.17
CA ILE A 50 -13.01 -7.00 7.38
C ILE A 50 -12.77 -8.44 7.84
N GLN A 51 -13.84 -9.23 7.91
CA GLN A 51 -13.75 -10.66 8.19
C GLN A 51 -13.76 -11.40 6.86
N LEU A 52 -12.71 -12.17 6.58
CA LEU A 52 -12.62 -13.02 5.40
C LEU A 52 -13.16 -14.43 5.70
N PRO A 53 -13.60 -15.17 4.66
CA PRO A 53 -13.89 -16.60 4.78
C PRO A 53 -12.68 -17.39 5.29
N GLU A 54 -12.94 -18.60 5.79
CA GLU A 54 -11.88 -19.53 6.12
C GLU A 54 -11.10 -19.91 4.85
N PRO A 55 -9.76 -19.78 4.85
CA PRO A 55 -8.92 -20.22 3.74
C PRO A 55 -9.11 -21.70 3.45
N ALA A 56 -8.99 -22.09 2.19
CA ALA A 56 -8.98 -23.49 1.75
C ALA A 56 -7.58 -23.84 1.20
N PRO A 57 -6.60 -24.17 2.05
CA PRO A 57 -5.24 -24.44 1.60
C PRO A 57 -5.17 -25.64 0.66
N ALA A 58 -4.40 -25.50 -0.41
CA ALA A 58 -4.16 -26.56 -1.39
C ALA A 58 -3.24 -27.65 -0.83
N TRP A 59 -2.39 -27.33 0.15
CA TRP A 59 -1.34 -28.23 0.66
C TRP A 59 -1.56 -28.65 2.12
N PRO A 60 -1.28 -29.92 2.48
CA PRO A 60 -1.35 -30.35 3.87
C PRO A 60 -0.41 -29.53 4.76
N VAL A 61 -0.86 -29.27 6.00
CA VAL A 61 -0.10 -28.50 7.01
C VAL A 61 1.29 -29.07 7.32
N THR A 62 1.53 -30.35 7.04
CA THR A 62 2.83 -31.01 7.19
C THR A 62 3.88 -30.49 6.21
N GLN A 63 3.47 -29.85 5.12
CA GLN A 63 4.35 -29.24 4.12
C GLN A 63 4.53 -27.75 4.38
N ALA A 64 5.23 -27.43 5.48
CA ALA A 64 5.40 -26.06 5.98
C ALA A 64 5.99 -25.06 4.96
N LYS A 65 6.71 -25.52 3.93
CA LYS A 65 7.28 -24.66 2.87
C LYS A 65 6.30 -24.24 1.78
N LEU A 66 5.07 -24.79 1.77
CA LEU A 66 4.07 -24.56 0.71
C LEU A 66 2.82 -23.85 1.22
N GLN A 67 2.88 -23.26 2.41
CA GLN A 67 1.76 -22.65 3.13
C GLN A 67 1.52 -21.17 2.75
N PHE A 68 1.62 -20.85 1.46
CA PHE A 68 1.46 -19.46 0.96
C PHE A 68 0.00 -19.03 0.83
N ASP A 69 -0.93 -19.98 0.86
CA ASP A 69 -2.38 -19.80 0.73
C ASP A 69 -3.12 -19.85 2.08
N LEU A 70 -2.37 -19.79 3.19
CA LEU A 70 -2.97 -19.75 4.53
C LEU A 70 -3.73 -18.46 4.80
N GLN A 71 -3.40 -17.36 4.12
CA GLN A 71 -4.08 -16.08 4.27
C GLN A 71 -4.04 -15.33 2.94
N ALA A 72 -5.07 -14.52 2.69
CA ALA A 72 -5.06 -13.60 1.56
C ALA A 72 -3.89 -12.61 1.71
N GLU A 73 -3.19 -12.34 0.61
CA GLU A 73 -2.14 -11.33 0.52
C GLU A 73 -2.62 -10.18 -0.38
N PRO A 74 -3.25 -9.14 0.19
CA PRO A 74 -3.89 -8.11 -0.60
C PRO A 74 -2.87 -7.24 -1.35
N VAL A 75 -3.33 -6.67 -2.45
CA VAL A 75 -2.61 -5.64 -3.21
C VAL A 75 -3.44 -4.36 -3.21
N VAL A 76 -2.78 -3.22 -3.37
CA VAL A 76 -3.40 -1.89 -3.37
C VAL A 76 -3.10 -1.21 -4.69
N MET A 77 -4.12 -0.70 -5.36
CA MET A 77 -3.98 0.12 -6.57
C MET A 77 -5.14 1.09 -6.69
N ASP A 78 -4.89 2.32 -7.10
CA ASP A 78 -5.91 3.35 -7.35
C ASP A 78 -6.92 3.48 -6.19
N GLU A 79 -6.38 3.62 -4.96
CA GLU A 79 -7.16 3.79 -3.71
C GLU A 79 -8.06 2.59 -3.35
N ARG A 80 -7.82 1.42 -3.94
CA ARG A 80 -8.58 0.19 -3.67
C ARG A 80 -7.68 -0.90 -3.15
N ILE A 81 -8.25 -1.70 -2.25
CA ILE A 81 -7.63 -2.94 -1.77
C ILE A 81 -8.27 -4.10 -2.50
N PHE A 82 -7.44 -4.90 -3.16
CA PHE A 82 -7.86 -6.12 -3.85
C PHE A 82 -7.49 -7.30 -2.97
N VAL A 83 -8.50 -8.00 -2.47
CA VAL A 83 -8.34 -9.19 -1.63
C VAL A 83 -8.63 -10.42 -2.48
N PRO A 84 -7.66 -11.34 -2.66
CA PRO A 84 -7.91 -12.59 -3.38
C PRO A 84 -8.90 -13.49 -2.61
N SER A 85 -9.73 -14.22 -3.37
CA SER A 85 -10.72 -15.18 -2.87
C SER A 85 -10.12 -16.57 -2.64
#